data_AF-A0A535WPT9-F1
#
_entry.id   AF-A0A535WPT9-F1
#
_cell.length_a   1.000
_cell.length_b   1.000
_cell.length_c   1.000
_cell.angle_alpha   90.00
_cell.angle_beta   90.00
_cell.angle_gamma   90.00
#
_symmetry.space_group_name_H-M   'P 1'
#
loop_
_entity.id
_entity.type
_entity.pdbx_description
1 polymer ?
#
loop_
_entity_poly.entity_id
_entity_poly.type
_entity_poly.pdbx_seq_one_letter_code
_entity_poly.pdbx_strand_id
1 'polypeptide(L)'
;MAVSGRRRYDDDDKVVRYLTAENDFEVEVTRTLNKWCVTVYQLPDRDILAQDFFPERWKALARAQDFIRLLNQRNKGKQEQEQEHEIEL
;
A
#
# COMPACT_ATOMS: atom_id res chain seq x y z
N MET A 1 -40.38 14.68 15.28
CA MET A 1 -39.05 15.17 14.87
C MET A 1 -38.38 14.08 14.03
N ALA A 2 -38.16 14.31 12.75
CA ALA A 2 -37.41 13.40 11.90
C ALA A 2 -35.93 13.53 12.24
N VAL A 3 -35.34 12.49 12.85
CA VAL A 3 -33.88 12.43 13.01
C VAL A 3 -33.28 12.19 11.63
N SER A 4 -32.58 13.19 11.11
CA SER A 4 -31.85 13.08 9.85
C SER A 4 -30.83 11.97 9.99
N GLY A 5 -31.10 10.85 9.31
CA GLY A 5 -30.15 9.76 9.13
C GLY A 5 -28.97 10.27 8.32
N ARG A 6 -28.00 10.91 8.98
CA ARG A 6 -26.73 11.27 8.38
C ARG A 6 -25.94 9.98 8.21
N ARG A 7 -26.20 9.33 7.08
CA ARG A 7 -25.63 8.07 6.60
C ARG A 7 -24.11 8.22 6.57
N ARG A 8 -23.43 7.73 7.63
CA ARG A 8 -21.96 7.69 7.75
C ARG A 8 -21.32 6.59 6.89
N TYR A 9 -21.90 6.27 5.74
CA TYR A 9 -21.45 5.14 4.91
C TYR A 9 -20.40 5.54 3.86
N ASP A 10 -20.08 6.84 3.73
CA ASP A 10 -19.19 7.35 2.68
C ASP A 10 -17.69 7.25 3.03
N ASP A 11 -17.32 7.17 4.30
CA ASP A 11 -15.89 7.12 4.68
C ASP A 11 -15.26 5.74 4.45
N ASP A 12 -16.06 4.67 4.44
CA ASP A 12 -15.61 3.29 4.24
C ASP A 12 -15.39 2.90 2.78
N ASP A 13 -15.69 3.76 1.81
CA ASP A 13 -15.37 3.51 0.40
C ASP A 13 -14.21 4.39 -0.10
N LYS A 14 -13.59 5.15 0.81
CA LYS A 14 -12.48 6.02 0.46
C LYS A 14 -11.25 5.18 0.13
N VAL A 15 -10.85 5.22 -1.14
CA VAL A 15 -9.61 4.62 -1.64
C VAL A 15 -8.43 5.27 -0.92
N VAL A 16 -7.57 4.46 -0.31
CA VAL A 16 -6.37 4.94 0.38
C VAL A 16 -5.16 4.56 -0.45
N ARG A 17 -4.38 5.55 -0.86
CA ARG A 17 -3.14 5.35 -1.61
C ARG A 17 -1.98 5.76 -0.74
N TYR A 18 -0.96 4.92 -0.74
CA TYR A 18 0.30 5.19 -0.09
C TYR A 18 1.42 5.09 -1.12
N LEU A 19 2.33 6.06 -1.08
CA LEU A 19 3.53 6.07 -1.90
C LEU A 19 4.73 5.84 -1.01
N THR A 20 5.69 5.06 -1.49
CA THR A 20 7.01 4.96 -0.84
C THR A 20 7.79 6.26 -1.00
N ALA A 21 8.78 6.50 -0.12
CA ALA A 21 9.54 7.75 -0.10
C ALA A 21 10.30 8.01 -1.42
N GLU A 22 10.69 6.93 -2.10
CA GLU A 22 11.41 6.98 -3.38
C GLU A 22 10.48 6.89 -4.59
N ASN A 23 9.16 6.88 -4.40
CA ASN A 23 8.15 6.75 -5.47
C ASN A 23 8.28 5.51 -6.37
N ASP A 24 9.09 4.53 -6.00
CA ASP A 24 9.23 3.27 -6.74
C ASP A 24 8.01 2.35 -6.63
N PHE A 25 7.22 2.48 -5.54
CA PHE A 25 6.07 1.63 -5.28
C PHE A 25 4.86 2.44 -4.83
N GLU A 26 3.69 2.02 -5.31
CA GLU A 26 2.39 2.60 -4.96
C GLU A 26 1.51 1.50 -4.36
N VAL A 27 1.05 1.69 -3.12
CA VAL A 27 0.15 0.75 -2.44
C VAL A 27 -1.25 1.36 -2.39
N GLU A 28 -2.19 0.74 -3.08
CA GLU A 28 -3.59 1.16 -3.15
C GLU A 28 -4.49 0.20 -2.35
N VAL A 29 -5.30 0.77 -1.47
CA VAL A 29 -6.32 0.07 -0.70
C VAL A 29 -7.68 0.48 -1.22
N THR A 30 -8.36 -0.44 -1.90
CA THR A 30 -9.69 -0.24 -2.49
C THR A 30 -10.70 -1.18 -1.85
N ARG A 31 -11.94 -0.72 -1.69
CA ARG A 31 -13.04 -1.61 -1.33
C ARG A 31 -13.56 -2.26 -2.60
N THR A 32 -13.50 -3.59 -2.67
CA THR A 32 -14.02 -4.38 -3.77
C THR A 32 -15.12 -5.30 -3.25
N LEU A 33 -16.37 -5.02 -3.62
CA LEU A 33 -17.56 -5.70 -3.12
C LEU A 33 -17.63 -5.68 -1.57
N ASN A 34 -17.43 -6.84 -0.94
CA ASN A 34 -17.48 -7.05 0.51
C ASN A 34 -16.09 -7.22 1.14
N LYS A 35 -15.03 -7.01 0.37
CA LYS A 35 -13.64 -7.15 0.84
C LYS A 35 -12.85 -5.89 0.55
N TRP A 36 -11.80 -5.72 1.32
CA TRP A 36 -10.76 -4.71 1.13
C TRP A 36 -9.62 -5.33 0.35
N CYS A 37 -9.35 -4.79 -0.82
CA CYS A 37 -8.25 -5.17 -1.69
C CYS A 37 -7.07 -4.24 -1.43
N VAL A 38 -5.90 -4.81 -1.14
CA VAL A 38 -4.62 -4.09 -1.11
C VAL A 38 -3.87 -4.50 -2.36
N THR A 39 -3.57 -3.53 -3.22
CA THR A 39 -2.80 -3.74 -4.44
C THR A 39 -1.50 -2.98 -4.33
N VAL A 40 -0.38 -3.68 -4.57
CA VAL A 40 0.96 -3.08 -4.60
C VAL A 40 1.38 -2.99 -6.06
N TYR A 41 1.57 -1.77 -6.54
CA TYR A 41 2.09 -1.46 -7.86
C TYR A 41 3.58 -1.14 -7.78
N GLN A 42 4.33 -1.62 -8.76
CA GLN A 42 5.70 -1.20 -9.04
C GLN A 42 5.68 -0.12 -10.12
N LEU A 43 6.22 1.06 -9.81
CA LEU A 43 6.41 2.14 -10.77
C LEU A 43 7.76 1.96 -11.50
N PRO A 44 7.91 2.50 -12.73
CA PRO A 44 6.97 3.37 -13.44
C PRO A 44 5.84 2.63 -14.19
N ASP A 45 5.99 1.34 -14.47
CA ASP A 45 5.07 0.59 -15.35
C ASP A 45 3.70 0.25 -14.72
N ARG A 46 3.56 0.51 -13.41
CA ARG A 46 2.38 0.14 -12.59
C ARG A 46 2.09 -1.35 -12.63
N ASP A 47 3.13 -2.17 -12.66
CA ASP A 47 2.99 -3.61 -12.61
C ASP A 47 2.48 -4.04 -11.24
N ILE A 48 1.48 -4.93 -11.23
CA ILE A 48 0.91 -5.46 -10.00
C ILE A 48 1.87 -6.51 -9.45
N LEU A 49 2.58 -6.17 -8.37
CA LEU A 49 3.46 -7.10 -7.68
C LEU A 49 2.70 -8.04 -6.75
N ALA A 50 1.73 -7.49 -6.03
CA ALA A 50 0.99 -8.23 -5.04
C ALA A 50 -0.44 -7.70 -4.92
N GLN A 51 -1.38 -8.62 -4.73
CA GLN A 51 -2.78 -8.30 -4.46
C GLN A 51 -3.27 -9.19 -3.30
N ASP A 52 -3.73 -8.55 -2.24
CA ASP A 52 -4.26 -9.22 -1.05
C ASP A 52 -5.69 -8.77 -0.75
N PHE A 53 -6.53 -9.71 -0.28
CA PHE A 53 -7.93 -9.46 0.05
C PHE A 53 -8.22 -9.71 1.53
N PHE A 54 -8.73 -8.69 2.21
CA PHE A 54 -9.08 -8.74 3.62
C PHE A 54 -10.58 -8.49 3.83
N PRO A 55 -11.21 -9.14 4.83
CA PRO A 55 -12.62 -8.89 5.15
C PRO A 55 -12.85 -7.55 5.85
N GLU A 56 -11.85 -7.00 6.54
CA GLU A 56 -11.99 -5.81 7.39
C GLU A 56 -10.99 -4.69 7.00
N ARG A 57 -11.45 -3.43 7.05
CA ARG A 57 -10.69 -2.24 6.63
C ARG A 57 -9.36 -2.09 7.35
N TRP A 58 -9.38 -2.20 8.67
CA TRP A 58 -8.21 -2.01 9.52
C TRP A 58 -7.10 -3.03 9.25
N LYS A 59 -7.45 -4.27 8.87
CA LYS A 59 -6.48 -5.29 8.46
C LYS A 59 -5.81 -4.93 7.12
N ALA A 60 -6.58 -4.45 6.16
CA ALA A 60 -6.04 -3.97 4.89
C ALA A 60 -5.13 -2.76 5.06
N LEU A 61 -5.51 -1.80 5.92
CA LEU A 61 -4.69 -0.62 6.22
C LEU A 61 -3.39 -0.98 6.93
N ALA A 62 -3.44 -1.87 7.94
CA ALA A 62 -2.24 -2.34 8.62
C ALA A 62 -1.27 -3.02 7.63
N ARG A 63 -1.81 -3.86 6.75
CA ARG A 63 -1.01 -4.53 5.71
C ARG A 63 -0.41 -3.57 4.69
N ALA A 64 -1.16 -2.58 4.25
CA ALA A 64 -0.64 -1.53 3.38
C ALA A 64 0.54 -0.78 4.04
N GLN A 65 0.42 -0.49 5.34
CA GLN A 65 1.52 0.12 6.12
C GLN A 65 2.73 -0.80 6.25
N ASP A 66 2.53 -2.11 6.44
CA ASP A 66 3.63 -3.08 6.50
C ASP A 66 4.36 -3.18 5.15
N PHE A 67 3.64 -3.17 4.02
CA PHE A 67 4.25 -3.16 2.69
C PHE A 67 5.13 -1.92 2.49
N ILE A 68 4.66 -0.73 2.85
CA ILE A 68 5.47 0.50 2.76
C ILE A 68 6.73 0.39 3.61
N ARG A 69 6.61 -0.12 4.84
CA ARG A 69 7.76 -0.31 5.74
C ARG A 69 8.77 -1.29 5.16
N LEU A 70 8.31 -2.42 4.63
CA LEU A 70 9.16 -3.44 4.00
C LEU A 70 9.87 -2.89 2.76
N LEU A 71 9.16 -2.16 1.90
CA LEU A 71 9.72 -1.58 0.68
C LEU A 71 10.76 -0.50 0.99
N ASN A 72 10.47 0.38 1.96
CA ASN A 72 11.44 1.38 2.42
C ASN A 72 12.68 0.73 3.09
N GLN A 73 12.52 -0.36 3.83
CA GLN A 73 13.66 -1.09 4.42
C GLN A 73 14.50 -1.81 3.36
N ARG A 74 13.86 -2.37 2.34
CA ARG A 74 14.56 -3.09 1.26
C ARG A 74 15.45 -2.15 0.44
N ASN A 75 15.00 -0.94 0.14
CA ASN A 75 15.85 0.03 -0.57
C ASN A 75 17.02 0.51 0.28
N LYS A 76 16.86 0.61 1.60
CA LYS A 76 17.98 0.91 2.51
C LYS A 76 19.05 -0.18 2.52
N GLY A 77 18.66 -1.45 2.46
CA GLY A 77 19.60 -2.58 2.36
C GLY A 77 20.23 -2.77 0.97
N LYS A 78 19.55 -2.35 -0.11
CA LYS A 78 20.12 -2.40 -1.46
C LYS A 78 21.25 -1.38 -1.67
N GLN A 79 21.15 -0.19 -1.08
CA GLN A 79 22.22 0.81 -1.14
C GLN A 79 23.53 0.31 -0.49
N GLU A 80 23.44 -0.53 0.53
CA GLU A 80 24.61 -1.12 1.18
C GLU A 80 25.23 -2.25 0.32
N GLN A 81 24.41 -3.06 -0.37
CA GLN A 81 24.91 -4.15 -1.22
C GLN A 81 25.51 -3.69 -2.56
N GLU A 82 25.00 -2.60 -3.14
CA GLU A 82 25.57 -2.03 -4.38
C GLU A 82 26.91 -1.32 -4.12
N GLN A 83 27.13 -0.77 -2.92
CA GLN A 83 28.42 -0.17 -2.55
C GLN A 83 29.52 -1.19 -2.30
N GLU A 84 29.20 -2.38 -1.78
CA GLU A 84 30.20 -3.43 -1.55
C GLU A 84 30.73 -4.02 -2.87
N HIS A 85 29.92 -4.07 -3.93
CA HIS A 85 30.33 -4.66 -5.21
C HIS A 85 31.15 -3.72 -6.12
N GLU A 86 31.07 -2.40 -5.93
CA GLU A 86 31.92 -1.43 -6.64
C GLU A 86 33.33 -1.30 -6.04
N ILE A 87 33.55 -1.72 -4.79
CA ILE A 87 34.86 -1.60 -4.12
C ILE A 87 35.76 -2.81 -4.42
N GLU A 88 35.23 -3.90 -4.98
CA GLU A 88 35.98 -5.11 -5.36
C GLU A 88 36.44 -5.20 -6.83
N LEU A 89 36.27 -4.13 -7.64
CA LEU A 89 36.75 -4.02 -9.03
C LEU A 89 37.90 -3.01 -9.17
#